data_AF-A0A6L7WMC1-F1
#
_entry.id   AF-A0A6L7WMC1-F1
#
_cell.length_a   1.000
_cell.length_b   1.000
_cell.length_c   1.000
_cell.angle_alpha   90.00
_cell.angle_beta   90.00
_cell.angle_gamma   90.00
#
_symmetry.space_group_name_H-M   'P 1'
#
loop_
_entity.id
_entity.type
_entity.pdbx_description
1 polymer ?
#
loop_
_entity_poly.entity_id
_entity_poly.type
_entity_poly.pdbx_seq_one_letter_code
_entity_poly.pdbx_strand_id
1 'polypeptide(L)'
;MQLARSLAAAILLIVAASLPAGAQVQAVNDPIAEPIRKGDLVVEANRFVRAPQTEESALDAITNLAYARIQYLTPIGDGSGRLVLNDLRGPLYITDESGMEPVTYLDIRTRDVGFDDSMFPNETGLVGIAFHPQFAAAGTPGYGKFYTAYSATSDSGRA
;
A
#
# COMPACT_ATOMS: atom_id res chain seq x y z
N MET A 1 29.86 -84.53 9.26
CA MET A 1 28.64 -84.59 8.42
C MET A 1 27.89 -83.28 8.59
N GLN A 2 27.58 -82.64 7.46
CA GLN A 2 26.66 -81.50 7.28
C GLN A 2 27.09 -80.16 7.93
N LEU A 3 26.97 -78.98 7.30
CA LEU A 3 26.57 -78.58 5.95
C LEU A 3 26.97 -77.09 5.80
N ALA A 4 27.57 -76.77 4.66
CA ALA A 4 27.54 -75.51 3.90
C ALA A 4 27.06 -74.22 4.60
N ARG A 5 27.87 -73.15 4.53
CA ARG A 5 27.40 -71.81 4.12
C ARG A 5 28.54 -71.02 3.44
N SER A 6 28.53 -71.01 2.12
CA SER A 6 29.27 -70.05 1.28
C SER A 6 28.69 -68.65 1.49
N LEU A 7 29.51 -67.69 1.89
CA LEU A 7 29.13 -66.27 1.90
C LEU A 7 29.86 -65.57 0.75
N ALA A 8 29.16 -65.37 -0.37
CA ALA A 8 29.61 -64.50 -1.44
C ALA A 8 29.48 -63.05 -0.97
N ALA A 9 30.62 -62.37 -0.78
CA ALA A 9 30.64 -60.94 -0.49
C ALA A 9 30.41 -60.17 -1.80
N ALA A 10 29.17 -59.71 -2.02
CA ALA A 10 28.87 -58.75 -3.08
C ALA A 10 29.31 -57.36 -2.61
N ILE A 11 30.39 -56.84 -3.18
CA ILE A 11 30.85 -55.46 -2.97
C ILE A 11 29.92 -54.55 -3.79
N LEU A 12 29.00 -53.86 -3.10
CA LEU A 12 28.17 -52.82 -3.69
C LEU A 12 28.96 -51.50 -3.64
N LEU A 13 29.57 -51.11 -4.77
CA LEU A 13 30.15 -49.77 -4.93
C LEU A 13 29.00 -48.75 -5.02
N ILE A 14 28.75 -48.01 -3.94
CA ILE A 14 27.90 -46.82 -3.97
C ILE A 14 28.75 -45.68 -4.52
N VAL A 15 28.61 -45.37 -5.80
CA VAL A 15 29.11 -44.12 -6.38
C VAL A 15 28.13 -43.02 -6.00
N ALA A 16 28.43 -42.28 -4.94
CA ALA A 16 27.72 -41.05 -4.62
C ALA A 16 28.07 -40.01 -5.69
N ALA A 17 27.19 -39.83 -6.67
CA ALA A 17 27.28 -38.72 -7.60
C ALA A 17 27.03 -37.41 -6.83
N SER A 18 28.10 -36.66 -6.56
CA SER A 18 28.03 -35.31 -6.03
C SER A 18 27.41 -34.40 -7.09
N LEU A 19 26.10 -34.19 -7.00
CA LEU A 19 25.44 -33.10 -7.71
C LEU A 19 26.05 -31.79 -7.19
N PRO A 20 26.54 -30.88 -8.05
CA PRO A 20 27.00 -29.58 -7.59
C PRO A 20 25.83 -28.86 -6.94
N ALA A 21 25.95 -28.57 -5.65
CA ALA A 21 25.05 -27.66 -4.97
C ALA A 21 25.05 -26.34 -5.76
N GLY A 22 23.89 -25.97 -6.32
CA GLY A 22 23.75 -24.72 -7.07
C GLY A 22 24.28 -23.56 -6.22
N ALA A 23 25.17 -22.75 -6.80
CA ALA A 23 25.75 -21.61 -6.09
C ALA A 23 24.62 -20.71 -5.58
N GLN A 24 24.50 -20.63 -4.25
CA GLN A 24 23.56 -19.72 -3.61
C GLN A 24 24.04 -18.30 -3.91
N VAL A 25 23.27 -17.53 -4.69
CA VAL A 25 23.58 -16.12 -4.96
C VAL A 25 23.55 -15.41 -3.61
N GLN A 26 24.73 -14.98 -3.14
CA GLN A 26 24.84 -14.22 -1.90
C GLN A 26 24.16 -12.87 -2.06
N ALA A 27 23.37 -12.48 -1.06
CA ALA A 27 22.75 -11.15 -1.04
C ALA A 27 23.85 -10.08 -1.13
N VAL A 28 23.69 -9.15 -2.07
CA VAL A 28 24.57 -7.99 -2.17
C VAL A 28 24.22 -7.06 -1.01
N ASN A 29 25.13 -6.94 -0.04
CA ASN A 29 24.91 -6.12 1.16
C ASN A 29 24.77 -4.63 0.85
N ASP A 30 25.50 -4.15 -0.16
CA ASP A 30 25.45 -2.76 -0.61
C ASP A 30 25.52 -2.72 -2.14
N PRO A 31 24.37 -2.64 -2.83
CA PRO A 31 24.33 -2.60 -4.28
C PRO A 31 24.89 -1.29 -4.87
N ILE A 32 25.08 -0.25 -4.04
CA ILE A 32 25.60 1.07 -4.46
C ILE A 32 26.66 1.54 -3.46
N ALA A 33 27.77 0.79 -3.40
CA ALA A 33 28.85 1.04 -2.45
C ALA A 33 29.58 2.38 -2.63
N GLU A 34 29.50 2.98 -3.83
CA GLU A 34 30.06 4.31 -4.07
C GLU A 34 29.12 5.40 -3.54
N PRO A 35 29.63 6.41 -2.82
CA PRO A 35 28.82 7.54 -2.39
C PRO A 35 28.12 8.25 -3.57
N ILE A 36 26.82 8.50 -3.44
CA ILE A 36 26.04 9.20 -4.44
C ILE A 36 26.57 10.63 -4.58
N ARG A 37 27.13 10.95 -5.75
CA ARG A 37 27.56 12.31 -6.07
C ARG A 37 26.33 13.19 -6.33
N LYS A 38 26.24 14.31 -5.62
CA LYS A 38 25.19 15.30 -5.88
C LYS A 38 25.46 15.97 -7.22
N GLY A 39 24.45 16.02 -8.09
CA GLY A 39 24.48 16.83 -9.31
C GLY A 39 24.03 18.26 -9.06
N ASP A 40 23.82 19.02 -10.14
CA ASP A 40 23.44 20.44 -10.08
C ASP A 40 21.92 20.68 -9.91
N LEU A 41 21.10 19.61 -9.93
CA LEU A 41 19.66 19.72 -9.72
C LEU A 41 19.36 20.11 -8.27
N VAL A 42 18.75 21.28 -8.08
CA VAL A 42 18.25 21.74 -6.79
C VAL A 42 16.74 21.67 -6.79
N VAL A 43 16.17 21.18 -5.68
CA VAL A 43 14.73 21.13 -5.44
C VAL A 43 14.40 21.98 -4.21
N GLU A 44 13.31 22.74 -4.30
CA GLU A 44 12.77 23.51 -3.17
C GLU A 44 11.41 22.94 -2.79
N ALA A 45 11.16 22.82 -1.48
CA ALA A 45 9.84 22.50 -0.96
C ALA A 45 9.02 23.79 -0.82
N ASN A 46 7.95 23.90 -1.62
CA ASN A 46 6.99 24.98 -1.50
C ASN A 46 5.73 24.51 -0.75
N ARG A 47 5.18 25.38 0.08
CA ARG A 47 3.88 25.11 0.72
C ARG A 47 2.81 25.09 -0.36
N PHE A 48 2.10 23.98 -0.46
CA PHE A 48 1.04 23.79 -1.45
C PHE A 48 -0.35 23.76 -0.79
N VAL A 49 -0.67 22.67 -0.09
CA VAL A 49 -1.96 22.48 0.58
C VAL A 49 -1.75 21.89 1.97
N ARG A 50 -2.68 22.17 2.88
CA ARG A 50 -2.73 21.54 4.21
C ARG A 50 -4.10 20.90 4.39
N ALA A 51 -4.14 19.58 4.62
CA ALA A 51 -5.36 18.89 4.99
C ALA A 51 -5.92 19.44 6.31
N PRO A 52 -7.24 19.44 6.52
CA PRO A 52 -7.82 19.70 7.84
C PRO A 52 -7.30 18.73 8.90
N GLN A 53 -7.24 19.20 10.15
CA GLN A 53 -6.89 18.32 11.27
C GLN A 53 -7.99 17.28 11.46
N THR A 54 -7.60 16.02 11.62
CA THR A 54 -8.50 14.94 11.99
C THR A 54 -8.08 14.41 13.36
N GLU A 55 -9.06 13.99 14.16
CA GLU A 55 -8.80 13.45 15.49
C GLU A 55 -8.19 12.05 15.41
N GLU A 56 -7.47 11.66 16.46
CA GLU A 56 -6.95 10.30 16.56
C GLU A 56 -8.09 9.34 16.92
N SER A 57 -8.24 8.28 16.14
CA SER A 57 -9.19 7.18 16.35
C SER A 57 -8.57 6.03 17.15
N ALA A 58 -7.25 5.84 17.07
CA ALA A 58 -6.52 4.80 17.80
C ALA A 58 -6.07 5.28 19.18
N LEU A 59 -6.55 4.64 20.25
CA LEU A 59 -6.30 5.05 21.64
C LEU A 59 -4.93 4.62 22.19
N ASP A 60 -4.05 4.02 21.37
CA ASP A 60 -2.82 3.36 21.82
C ASP A 60 -1.53 4.05 21.35
N ALA A 61 -0.47 3.95 22.17
CA ALA A 61 0.85 4.59 22.01
C ALA A 61 1.69 4.18 20.77
N ILE A 62 1.09 3.46 19.81
CA ILE A 62 1.75 2.97 18.59
C ILE A 62 1.61 4.00 17.45
N THR A 63 0.75 5.02 17.61
CA THR A 63 0.64 6.12 16.64
C THR A 63 1.43 7.36 17.05
N ASN A 64 1.78 8.17 16.06
CA ASN A 64 2.29 9.53 16.28
C ASN A 64 1.13 10.54 16.32
N LEU A 65 1.40 11.75 16.85
CA LEU A 65 0.44 12.87 16.88
C LEU A 65 0.33 13.55 15.50
N ALA A 66 0.01 12.77 14.46
CA ALA A 66 -0.12 13.27 13.10
C ALA A 66 -1.34 14.22 12.96
N TYR A 67 -1.11 15.39 12.37
CA TYR A 67 -2.17 16.36 12.08
C TYR A 67 -3.21 15.79 11.11
N ALA A 68 -2.73 15.13 10.05
CA ALA A 68 -3.48 14.42 9.02
C ALA A 68 -2.70 13.16 8.63
N ARG A 69 -3.37 12.04 8.28
CA ARG A 69 -2.73 10.82 7.78
C ARG A 69 -2.93 10.69 6.28
N ILE A 70 -2.25 11.56 5.54
CA ILE A 70 -2.39 11.65 4.08
C ILE A 70 -1.67 10.48 3.41
N GLN A 71 -2.32 9.83 2.44
CA GLN A 71 -1.70 8.81 1.58
C GLN A 71 -1.61 9.25 0.12
N TYR A 72 -2.69 9.80 -0.43
CA TYR A 72 -2.79 10.17 -1.84
C TYR A 72 -3.12 11.64 -2.00
N LEU A 73 -2.49 12.22 -3.03
CA LEU A 73 -2.91 13.45 -3.68
C LEU A 73 -2.88 13.16 -5.18
N THR A 74 -4.04 13.02 -5.82
CA THR A 74 -4.12 12.59 -7.22
C THR A 74 -5.16 13.38 -8.00
N PRO A 75 -4.95 13.67 -9.29
CA PRO A 75 -5.98 14.32 -10.12
C PRO A 75 -7.21 13.42 -10.28
N ILE A 76 -8.38 14.05 -10.44
CA ILE A 76 -9.63 13.36 -10.83
C ILE A 76 -9.54 12.81 -12.26
N GLY A 77 -8.74 13.44 -13.13
CA GLY A 77 -8.54 13.01 -14.52
C GLY A 77 -9.60 13.51 -15.51
N ASP A 78 -10.37 14.53 -15.14
CA ASP A 78 -11.44 15.13 -15.95
C ASP A 78 -11.08 16.49 -16.59
N GLY A 79 -9.81 16.90 -16.49
CA GLY A 79 -9.33 18.19 -17.01
C GLY A 79 -9.72 19.41 -16.17
N SER A 80 -10.35 19.22 -15.00
CA SER A 80 -10.75 20.33 -14.12
C SER A 80 -9.61 20.92 -13.28
N GLY A 81 -8.44 20.27 -13.25
CA GLY A 81 -7.35 20.62 -12.32
C GLY A 81 -7.67 20.31 -10.84
N ARG A 82 -8.80 19.64 -10.56
CA ARG A 82 -9.14 19.21 -9.20
C ARG A 82 -8.28 18.02 -8.79
N LEU A 83 -7.82 18.10 -7.55
CA LEU A 83 -7.05 17.04 -6.89
C LEU A 83 -7.90 16.47 -5.75
N VAL A 84 -7.81 15.15 -5.58
CA VAL A 84 -8.38 14.45 -4.43
C VAL A 84 -7.28 14.13 -3.43
N LEU A 85 -7.60 14.27 -2.15
CA LEU A 85 -6.71 14.07 -1.01
C LEU A 85 -7.43 13.21 0.04
N ASN A 86 -6.87 12.08 0.45
CA ASN A 86 -7.46 11.28 1.53
C ASN A 86 -6.71 11.44 2.85
N ASP A 87 -7.43 11.29 3.95
CA ASP A 87 -6.89 10.93 5.24
C ASP A 87 -7.28 9.48 5.54
N LEU A 88 -6.33 8.65 5.98
CA LEU A 88 -6.60 7.26 6.40
C LEU A 88 -7.78 7.19 7.38
N ARG A 89 -7.97 8.22 8.20
CA ARG A 89 -9.04 8.27 9.21
C ARG A 89 -10.43 8.52 8.64
N GLY A 90 -10.59 8.53 7.32
CA GLY A 90 -11.89 8.42 6.66
C GLY A 90 -12.33 9.60 5.78
N PRO A 91 -11.92 10.85 6.04
CA PRO A 91 -12.22 11.95 5.14
C PRO A 91 -11.49 11.87 3.80
N LEU A 92 -12.23 12.20 2.75
CA LEU A 92 -11.76 12.43 1.39
C LEU A 92 -12.09 13.88 1.02
N TYR A 93 -11.06 14.64 0.70
CA TYR A 93 -11.15 16.05 0.37
C TYR A 93 -10.90 16.29 -1.12
N ILE A 94 -11.44 17.40 -1.63
CA ILE A 94 -11.10 17.97 -2.92
C ILE A 94 -10.39 19.31 -2.71
N THR A 95 -9.33 19.51 -3.47
CA THR A 95 -8.61 20.78 -3.67
C THR A 95 -8.37 20.93 -5.17
N ASP A 96 -7.49 21.83 -5.58
CA ASP A 96 -7.09 22.02 -6.97
C ASP A 96 -5.58 22.30 -7.09
N GLU A 97 -5.10 22.40 -8.32
CA GLU A 97 -3.71 22.71 -8.66
C GLU A 97 -3.21 24.08 -8.15
N SER A 98 -4.10 24.95 -7.65
CA SER A 98 -3.71 26.21 -6.99
C SER A 98 -3.46 26.04 -5.48
N GLY A 99 -3.80 24.88 -4.92
CA GLY A 99 -3.68 24.61 -3.48
C GLY A 99 -4.83 25.20 -2.67
N MET A 100 -6.03 25.30 -3.27
CA MET A 100 -7.23 25.78 -2.58
C MET A 100 -7.48 25.02 -1.27
N GLU A 101 -8.05 25.69 -0.28
CA GLU A 101 -8.40 25.06 1.00
C GLU A 101 -9.27 23.80 0.78
N PRO A 102 -8.88 22.63 1.32
CA PRO A 102 -9.57 21.38 1.01
C PRO A 102 -11.03 21.37 1.50
N VAL A 103 -11.94 20.99 0.62
CA VAL A 103 -13.36 20.79 0.93
C VAL A 103 -13.67 19.30 1.07
N THR A 104 -14.50 18.93 2.05
CA THR A 104 -14.88 17.52 2.24
C THR A 104 -15.80 17.06 1.11
N TYR A 105 -15.40 16.00 0.40
CA TYR A 105 -16.17 15.38 -0.68
C TYR A 105 -16.87 14.10 -0.22
N LEU A 106 -16.20 13.30 0.59
CA LEU A 106 -16.74 12.13 1.27
C LEU A 106 -16.17 12.09 2.68
N ASP A 107 -17.01 11.81 3.65
CA ASP A 107 -16.56 11.36 4.97
C ASP A 107 -17.14 9.97 5.21
N ILE A 108 -16.31 8.94 5.08
CA ILE A 108 -16.75 7.55 5.18
C ILE A 108 -17.19 7.19 6.62
N ARG A 109 -16.71 7.92 7.63
CA ARG A 109 -17.11 7.75 9.04
C ARG A 109 -18.60 8.01 9.25
N THR A 110 -19.19 8.81 8.38
CA THR A 110 -20.63 9.16 8.41
C THR A 110 -21.50 8.15 7.67
N ARG A 111 -20.91 7.06 7.14
CA ARG A 111 -21.61 6.07 6.32
C ARG A 111 -21.74 4.77 7.08
N ASP A 112 -22.90 4.15 6.96
CA ASP A 112 -23.19 2.83 7.52
C ASP A 112 -22.59 1.74 6.62
N VAL A 113 -21.26 1.65 6.64
CA VAL A 113 -20.46 0.77 5.76
C VAL A 113 -19.41 -0.04 6.53
N GLY A 114 -19.47 0.01 7.87
CA GLY A 114 -18.57 -0.73 8.76
C GLY A 114 -17.13 -0.23 8.78
N PHE A 115 -16.88 1.03 8.44
CA PHE A 115 -15.54 1.62 8.45
C PHE A 115 -14.83 1.45 9.80
N ASP A 116 -13.57 1.01 9.75
CA ASP A 116 -12.72 0.82 10.93
C ASP A 116 -11.25 1.12 10.58
N ASP A 117 -10.62 1.97 11.38
CA ASP A 117 -9.21 2.37 11.29
C ASP A 117 -8.45 2.15 12.60
N SER A 118 -9.03 1.38 13.54
CA SER A 118 -8.47 1.19 14.89
C SER A 118 -7.27 0.24 14.93
N MET A 119 -7.25 -0.80 14.08
CA MET A 119 -6.19 -1.80 14.02
C MET A 119 -5.11 -1.39 13.01
N PHE A 120 -3.82 -1.46 13.35
CA PHE A 120 -2.73 -0.99 12.45
C PHE A 120 -3.01 0.42 11.85
N PRO A 121 -3.17 1.45 12.70
CA PRO A 121 -3.67 2.79 12.31
C PRO A 121 -2.84 3.59 11.30
N ASN A 122 -1.66 3.08 10.91
CA ASN A 122 -0.84 3.64 9.82
C ASN A 122 -1.08 2.92 8.47
N GLU A 123 -1.87 1.86 8.46
CA GLU A 123 -2.09 0.97 7.32
C GLU A 123 -3.59 0.77 7.00
N THR A 124 -4.46 0.90 8.01
CA THR A 124 -5.92 0.74 7.86
C THR A 124 -6.66 2.06 7.74
N GLY A 125 -7.92 1.96 7.34
CA GLY A 125 -8.83 3.08 7.13
C GLY A 125 -9.10 3.31 5.64
N LEU A 126 -9.21 4.55 5.19
CA LEU A 126 -9.49 4.91 3.80
C LEU A 126 -8.20 4.88 2.97
N VAL A 127 -7.96 3.77 2.26
CA VAL A 127 -6.63 3.41 1.72
C VAL A 127 -6.54 3.39 0.21
N GLY A 128 -7.60 3.75 -0.52
CA GLY A 128 -7.53 3.83 -1.97
C GLY A 128 -8.66 4.62 -2.58
N ILE A 129 -8.37 5.35 -3.66
CA ILE A 129 -9.34 6.10 -4.46
C ILE A 129 -9.01 5.96 -5.94
N ALA A 130 -10.03 5.77 -6.76
CA ALA A 130 -9.94 5.83 -8.22
C ALA A 130 -11.20 6.49 -8.80
N PHE A 131 -11.02 7.44 -9.71
CA PHE A 131 -12.12 8.00 -10.49
C PHE A 131 -12.27 7.21 -11.79
N HIS A 132 -13.51 6.94 -12.21
CA HIS A 132 -13.74 6.32 -13.50
C HIS A 132 -13.21 7.24 -14.61
N PRO A 133 -12.60 6.74 -15.71
CA PRO A 133 -12.11 7.58 -16.82
C PRO A 133 -13.17 8.46 -17.49
N GLN A 134 -14.45 8.16 -17.23
CA GLN A 134 -15.61 8.90 -17.74
C GLN A 134 -16.34 9.69 -16.62
N PHE A 135 -15.69 9.93 -15.48
CA PHE A 135 -16.29 10.54 -14.29
C PHE A 135 -17.07 11.83 -14.61
N ALA A 136 -16.51 12.71 -15.45
CA ALA A 136 -17.14 13.96 -15.86
C ALA A 136 -17.90 13.90 -17.20
N ALA A 137 -17.94 12.73 -17.87
CA ALA A 137 -18.58 12.60 -19.18
C ALA A 137 -20.08 12.29 -19.03
N ALA A 138 -20.89 13.36 -18.94
CA ALA A 138 -22.35 13.25 -18.80
C ALA A 138 -22.96 12.32 -19.87
N GLY A 139 -23.89 11.47 -19.44
CA GLY A 139 -24.56 10.50 -20.31
C GLY A 139 -23.79 9.19 -20.57
N THR A 140 -22.57 9.05 -20.05
CA THR A 140 -21.81 7.79 -20.15
C THR A 140 -22.05 6.87 -18.94
N PRO A 141 -21.81 5.54 -19.06
CA PRO A 141 -21.95 4.61 -17.95
C PRO A 141 -21.05 4.91 -16.73
N GLY A 142 -19.97 5.65 -16.94
CA GLY A 142 -19.02 6.04 -15.90
C GLY A 142 -19.25 7.40 -15.26
N TYR A 143 -20.26 8.15 -15.71
CA TYR A 143 -20.55 9.47 -15.17
C TYR A 143 -20.80 9.44 -13.66
N GLY A 144 -20.10 10.29 -12.91
CA GLY A 144 -20.21 10.40 -11.45
C GLY A 144 -19.64 9.23 -10.67
N LYS A 145 -18.98 8.24 -11.31
CA LYS A 145 -18.44 7.06 -10.63
C LYS A 145 -17.01 7.27 -10.15
N PHE A 146 -16.82 7.07 -8.85
CA PHE A 146 -15.52 6.84 -8.24
C PHE A 146 -15.61 5.59 -7.38
N TYR A 147 -14.45 5.02 -7.09
CA TYR A 147 -14.25 3.80 -6.33
C TYR A 147 -13.30 4.10 -5.18
N THR A 148 -13.52 3.43 -4.05
CA THR A 148 -12.63 3.53 -2.91
C THR A 148 -12.44 2.17 -2.27
N ALA A 149 -11.33 2.00 -1.56
CA ALA A 149 -11.05 0.85 -0.74
C ALA A 149 -10.82 1.33 0.69
N TYR A 150 -11.41 0.63 1.65
CA TYR A 150 -11.30 0.95 3.05
C TYR A 150 -11.28 -0.30 3.92
N SER A 151 -10.68 -0.18 5.10
CA SER A 151 -10.74 -1.21 6.15
C SER A 151 -12.11 -1.18 6.83
N ALA A 152 -12.69 -2.36 6.99
CA ALA A 152 -13.99 -2.53 7.60
C ALA A 152 -13.97 -3.62 8.68
N THR A 153 -14.88 -3.53 9.64
CA THR A 153 -15.06 -4.58 10.65
C THR A 153 -15.48 -5.89 9.99
N SER A 154 -15.06 -7.02 10.55
CA SER A 154 -15.30 -8.35 9.97
C SER A 154 -16.78 -8.75 9.88
N ASP A 155 -17.64 -8.11 10.68
CA ASP A 155 -19.09 -8.35 10.76
C ASP A 155 -19.92 -7.40 9.88
N SER A 156 -19.30 -6.46 9.17
CA SER A 156 -19.98 -5.46 8.34
C SER A 156 -20.51 -5.99 7.00
N GLY A 157 -20.02 -7.15 6.54
CA GLY A 157 -20.41 -7.74 5.27
C GLY A 157 -21.82 -8.36 5.31
N ARG A 158 -22.62 -8.10 4.27
CA ARG A 158 -23.90 -8.80 4.05
C ARG A 158 -23.74 -9.78 2.89
N ALA A 159 -24.07 -11.05 3.13
CA ALA A 159 -24.11 -12.11 2.12
C ALA A 159 -25.38 -12.06 1.26
#